data_AF-A0AAW1UJS3-F1
#
_entry.id   AF-A0AAW1UJS3-F1
#
_cell.length_a   1.000
_cell.length_b   1.000
_cell.length_c   1.000
_cell.angle_alpha   90.00
_cell.angle_beta   90.00
_cell.angle_gamma   90.00
#
_symmetry.space_group_name_H-M   'P 1'
#
loop_
_entity.id
_entity.type
_entity.pdbx_description
1 polymer ?
#
loop_
_entity_poly.entity_id
_entity_poly.type
_entity_poly.pdbx_seq_one_letter_code
_entity_poly.pdbx_strand_id
1 'polypeptide(L)'
;MIVFSTRKCVNTCPFGYKPTWSTYSEYMGLICIPNGNFMGLSYDLLAILTGVITGTILCIIFIIVSLIYFKYRRKKSTSSIESNSDIEDSPEKRKEFFKKLETFKPSAQSFLDMLNDTRKRMRDLHNEGDNCAIKRTDL
;
A
#
# COMPACT_ATOMS: atom_id res chain seq x y z
N MET A 1 -51.11 26.15 9.78
CA MET A 1 -50.27 24.95 9.57
C MET A 1 -50.08 24.26 10.91
N ILE A 2 -49.95 22.93 10.98
CA ILE A 2 -49.85 22.21 12.27
C ILE A 2 -48.44 21.63 12.44
N VAL A 3 -47.83 21.78 13.63
CA VAL A 3 -46.53 21.18 13.95
C VAL A 3 -46.69 19.69 14.29
N PHE A 4 -45.99 18.81 13.57
CA PHE A 4 -46.13 17.35 13.69
C PHE A 4 -45.88 16.80 15.11
N SER A 5 -44.95 17.39 15.87
CA SER A 5 -44.60 16.92 17.21
C SER A 5 -45.51 17.48 18.32
N THR A 6 -45.98 18.73 18.20
CA THR A 6 -46.67 19.43 19.30
C THR A 6 -48.16 19.64 19.05
N ARG A 7 -48.67 19.30 17.85
CA ARG A 7 -50.05 19.54 17.38
C ARG A 7 -50.51 20.99 17.53
N LYS A 8 -49.59 21.94 17.69
CA LYS A 8 -49.91 23.36 17.77
C LYS A 8 -50.14 23.94 16.38
N CYS A 9 -51.21 24.72 16.23
CA CYS A 9 -51.48 25.51 15.05
C CYS A 9 -50.55 26.74 15.04
N VAL A 10 -49.74 26.86 13.99
CA VAL A 10 -48.85 27.99 13.75
C VAL A 10 -49.07 28.55 12.35
N ASN A 11 -48.90 29.87 12.20
CA ASN A 11 -48.99 30.54 10.91
C ASN A 11 -47.68 30.41 10.10
N THR A 12 -46.55 30.28 10.79
CA THR A 12 -45.21 30.15 10.20
C THR A 12 -44.50 28.97 10.84
N CYS A 13 -43.82 28.12 10.06
CA CYS A 13 -43.11 26.97 10.63
C CYS A 13 -41.92 27.44 11.48
N PRO A 14 -41.71 26.84 12.67
CA PRO A 14 -40.56 27.14 13.51
C PRO A 14 -39.25 26.69 12.86
N PHE A 15 -38.12 27.30 13.26
CA PHE A 15 -36.79 26.95 12.75
C PHE A 15 -36.52 25.44 12.88
N GLY A 16 -36.03 24.83 11.80
CA GLY A 16 -35.78 23.39 11.73
C GLY A 16 -37.00 22.54 11.33
N TYR A 17 -38.13 23.16 10.96
CA TYR A 17 -39.28 22.47 10.38
C TYR A 17 -39.57 23.00 8.97
N LYS A 18 -39.95 22.10 8.06
CA LYS A 18 -40.36 22.48 6.70
C LYS A 18 -41.87 22.32 6.52
N PRO A 19 -42.54 23.27 5.84
CA PRO A 19 -43.93 23.09 5.45
C PRO A 19 -44.01 22.00 4.38
N THR A 20 -44.88 21.02 4.58
CA THR A 20 -45.13 19.92 3.63
C THR A 20 -46.61 19.54 3.71
N TRP A 21 -47.20 19.12 2.59
CA TRP A 21 -48.58 18.63 2.58
C TRP A 21 -48.69 17.32 3.36
N SER A 22 -49.72 17.21 4.20
CA SER A 22 -49.98 15.99 4.96
C SER A 22 -50.24 14.79 4.03
N THR A 23 -49.52 13.70 4.26
CA THR A 23 -49.80 12.36 3.72
C THR A 23 -50.47 11.45 4.74
N TYR A 24 -50.63 11.91 5.98
CA TYR A 24 -51.20 11.14 7.09
C TYR A 24 -52.70 11.43 7.22
N SER A 25 -53.52 10.39 7.42
CA SER A 25 -54.97 10.52 7.59
C SER A 25 -55.39 11.35 8.81
N GLU A 26 -54.53 11.46 9.82
CA GLU A 26 -54.79 12.22 11.05
C GLU A 26 -54.64 13.74 10.90
N TYR A 27 -54.01 14.20 9.81
CA TYR A 27 -53.76 15.62 9.59
C TYR A 27 -54.32 16.03 8.23
N MET A 28 -55.17 17.06 8.21
CA MET A 28 -55.68 17.62 6.96
C MET A 28 -55.02 18.97 6.69
N GLY A 29 -54.35 19.09 5.54
CA GLY A 29 -53.73 20.33 5.08
C GLY A 29 -52.20 20.41 5.25
N LEU A 30 -51.70 21.64 5.37
CA LEU A 30 -50.27 21.93 5.45
C LEU A 30 -49.73 21.67 6.87
N ILE A 31 -48.73 20.79 6.98
CA ILE A 31 -48.08 20.44 8.25
C ILE A 31 -46.60 20.84 8.24
N CYS A 32 -46.08 21.21 9.41
CA CYS A 32 -44.66 21.45 9.63
C CYS A 32 -44.02 20.15 10.12
N ILE A 33 -43.24 19.50 9.27
CA ILE A 33 -42.50 18.26 9.60
C ILE A 33 -41.10 18.67 10.03
N PRO A 34 -40.52 18.06 11.08
CA PRO A 34 -39.11 18.31 11.42
C PRO A 34 -38.27 18.02 10.18
N ASN A 35 -37.27 18.86 9.92
CA ASN A 35 -36.33 18.59 8.86
C ASN A 35 -35.58 17.32 9.27
N GLY A 36 -36.05 16.16 8.76
CA GLY A 36 -35.78 14.81 9.28
C GLY A 36 -34.35 14.31 9.10
N ASN A 37 -33.38 15.22 8.97
CA ASN A 37 -32.00 14.88 8.76
C ASN A 37 -31.24 15.60 9.87
N PHE A 38 -30.43 14.82 10.60
CA PHE A 38 -29.47 15.23 11.64
C PHE A 38 -28.61 16.46 11.29
N MET A 39 -28.65 16.90 10.02
CA MET A 39 -27.86 17.99 9.49
C MET A 39 -28.58 18.78 8.37
N GLY A 40 -29.90 18.64 8.20
CA GLY A 40 -30.69 19.40 7.21
C GLY A 40 -30.43 19.10 5.72
N LEU A 41 -29.68 18.03 5.42
CA LEU A 41 -29.36 17.59 4.06
C LEU A 41 -30.50 16.78 3.41
N SER A 42 -30.61 16.83 2.08
CA SER A 42 -31.56 15.99 1.31
C SER A 42 -31.26 14.50 1.48
N TYR A 43 -32.28 13.64 1.33
CA TYR A 43 -32.15 12.18 1.45
C TYR A 43 -31.11 11.60 0.47
N ASP A 44 -31.09 12.10 -0.76
CA ASP A 44 -30.15 11.66 -1.80
C ASP A 44 -28.70 11.94 -1.41
N LEU A 45 -28.45 13.11 -0.83
CA LEU A 45 -27.11 13.49 -0.36
C LEU A 45 -26.68 12.63 0.84
N LEU A 46 -27.62 12.28 1.71
CA LEU A 46 -27.33 11.41 2.84
C LEU A 46 -26.96 10.00 2.39
N ALA A 47 -27.68 9.44 1.40
CA ALA A 47 -27.40 8.13 0.84
C ALA A 47 -26.03 8.07 0.13
N ILE A 48 -25.67 9.11 -0.62
CA ILE A 48 -24.36 9.21 -1.26
C ILE A 48 -23.25 9.28 -0.21
N LEU A 49 -23.43 10.13 0.81
CA LEU A 49 -22.42 10.33 1.86
C LEU A 49 -22.17 9.05 2.67
N THR A 50 -23.24 8.34 3.05
CA THR A 50 -23.12 7.08 3.78
C THR A 50 -22.46 6.00 2.94
N GLY A 51 -22.74 5.94 1.64
CA GLY A 51 -22.06 5.05 0.69
C GLY A 51 -20.56 5.31 0.59
N VAL A 52 -20.14 6.58 0.51
CA VAL A 52 -18.71 6.94 0.45
C VAL A 52 -18.00 6.58 1.75
N ILE A 53 -18.59 6.90 2.91
CA ILE A 53 -17.98 6.61 4.21
C ILE A 53 -17.86 5.10 4.43
N THR A 54 -18.93 4.34 4.18
CA THR A 54 -18.89 2.88 4.32
C THR A 54 -17.94 2.24 3.31
N GLY A 55 -17.91 2.71 2.06
CA GLY A 55 -17.01 2.23 1.01
C GLY A 55 -15.54 2.48 1.34
N THR A 56 -15.19 3.66 1.84
CA THR A 56 -13.80 3.97 2.24
C THR A 56 -13.34 3.11 3.41
N ILE A 57 -14.21 2.89 4.42
CA ILE A 57 -13.90 2.00 5.55
C ILE A 57 -13.67 0.57 5.07
N LEU A 58 -14.57 0.03 4.23
CA LEU A 58 -14.41 -1.31 3.68
C LEU A 58 -13.13 -1.44 2.85
N CYS A 59 -12.82 -0.45 2.01
CA CYS A 59 -11.61 -0.43 1.19
C CYS A 59 -10.33 -0.48 2.05
N ILE A 60 -10.27 0.32 3.12
CA ILE A 60 -9.13 0.32 4.05
C ILE A 60 -8.99 -1.04 4.73
N ILE A 61 -10.08 -1.66 5.17
CA ILE A 61 -10.07 -3.00 5.79
C ILE A 61 -9.50 -4.04 4.82
N PHE A 62 -9.96 -4.06 3.55
CA PHE A 62 -9.44 -4.98 2.54
C PHE A 62 -7.95 -4.77 2.27
N ILE A 63 -7.49 -3.52 2.20
CA ILE A 63 -6.07 -3.22 2.02
C ILE A 63 -5.26 -3.75 3.21
N ILE A 64 -5.70 -3.49 4.45
CA ILE A 64 -5.00 -3.96 5.66
C ILE A 64 -4.93 -5.49 5.68
N VAL A 65 -6.05 -6.17 5.42
CA VAL A 65 -6.11 -7.64 5.39
C VAL A 65 -5.18 -8.20 4.31
N SER A 66 -5.20 -7.63 3.10
CA SER A 66 -4.32 -8.03 2.00
C SER A 66 -2.84 -7.83 2.33
N LEU A 67 -2.47 -6.70 2.94
CA LEU A 67 -1.10 -6.43 3.37
C LEU A 67 -0.64 -7.40 4.47
N ILE A 68 -1.49 -7.69 5.45
CA ILE A 68 -1.20 -8.66 6.51
C ILE A 68 -1.05 -10.07 5.91
N TYR A 69 -1.98 -10.48 5.05
CA TYR A 69 -1.96 -11.78 4.39
C TYR A 69 -0.68 -11.95 3.55
N PHE A 70 -0.34 -10.93 2.75
CA PHE A 70 0.86 -10.96 1.93
C PHE A 70 2.15 -10.96 2.77
N LYS A 71 2.20 -10.18 3.86
CA LYS A 71 3.32 -10.17 4.80
C LYS A 71 3.47 -11.52 5.51
N TYR A 72 2.36 -12.15 5.91
CA TYR A 72 2.38 -13.47 6.55
C TYR A 72 2.81 -14.57 5.58
N ARG A 73 2.30 -14.55 4.33
CA ARG A 73 2.72 -15.46 3.27
C ARG A 73 4.20 -15.28 2.91
N ARG A 74 4.68 -14.03 2.80
CA ARG A 74 6.11 -13.75 2.58
C ARG A 74 6.96 -14.27 3.73
N LYS A 75 6.58 -14.07 5.00
CA LYS A 75 7.32 -14.65 6.13
C LYS A 75 7.42 -16.18 6.09
N LYS A 76 6.37 -16.87 5.63
CA LYS A 76 6.38 -18.34 5.45
C LYS A 76 7.16 -18.79 4.21
N SER A 77 7.36 -17.92 3.21
CA SER A 77 8.13 -18.20 1.99
C SER A 77 9.58 -17.72 2.04
N THR A 78 9.90 -16.75 2.91
CA THR A 78 11.26 -16.23 3.17
C THR A 78 12.13 -17.24 3.90
N SER A 79 11.56 -18.30 4.49
CA SER A 79 12.36 -19.46 4.91
C SER A 79 12.90 -20.27 3.73
N SER A 80 12.49 -20.00 2.48
CA SER A 80 12.85 -20.87 1.36
C SER A 80 13.30 -20.19 0.08
N ILE A 81 12.95 -18.92 -0.21
CA ILE A 81 13.27 -18.36 -1.54
C ILE A 81 13.68 -16.89 -1.46
N GLU A 82 14.99 -16.73 -1.32
CA GLU A 82 15.81 -15.73 -2.00
C GLU A 82 15.48 -15.73 -3.51
N SER A 83 14.57 -14.87 -4.00
CA SER A 83 14.43 -14.56 -5.44
C SER A 83 13.63 -13.29 -5.68
N ASN A 84 14.37 -12.22 -5.95
CA ASN A 84 14.23 -11.36 -7.13
C ASN A 84 12.81 -11.11 -7.68
N SER A 85 12.18 -10.02 -7.25
CA SER A 85 11.49 -9.03 -8.09
C SER A 85 10.79 -8.02 -7.17
N ASP A 86 10.69 -6.77 -7.62
CA ASP A 86 10.05 -5.64 -6.95
C ASP A 86 10.93 -4.93 -5.91
N ILE A 87 12.01 -4.38 -6.45
CA ILE A 87 12.67 -3.18 -5.95
C ILE A 87 11.70 -2.02 -6.10
N GLU A 88 10.74 -1.89 -5.18
CA GLU A 88 9.97 -0.65 -4.99
C GLU A 88 10.18 -0.14 -3.56
N ASP A 89 11.11 0.83 -3.49
CA ASP A 89 11.02 2.09 -2.75
C ASP A 89 10.57 2.07 -1.29
N SER A 90 11.24 1.28 -0.45
CA SER A 90 11.26 1.53 1.00
C SER A 90 12.69 1.88 1.47
N PRO A 91 12.92 3.09 2.02
CA PRO A 91 14.26 3.54 2.45
C PRO A 91 14.85 2.66 3.57
N GLU A 92 14.00 1.95 4.31
CA GLU A 92 14.39 1.05 5.39
C GLU A 92 15.03 -0.23 4.85
N LYS A 93 14.48 -0.82 3.79
CA LYS A 93 15.04 -2.02 3.15
C LYS A 93 16.37 -1.73 2.46
N ARG A 94 16.54 -0.52 1.91
CA ARG A 94 17.80 -0.08 1.31
C ARG A 94 18.93 -0.05 2.34
N LYS A 95 18.65 0.40 3.57
CA LYS A 95 19.63 0.39 4.68
C LYS A 95 20.00 -1.04 5.09
N GLU A 96 19.04 -1.95 5.13
CA GLU A 96 19.32 -3.37 5.42
C GLU A 96 20.15 -4.05 4.32
N PHE A 97 19.89 -3.72 3.05
CA PHE A 97 20.72 -4.17 1.92
C PHE A 97 22.15 -3.64 2.01
N PHE A 98 22.35 -2.35 2.32
CA PHE A 98 23.69 -1.79 2.48
C PHE A 98 24.44 -2.40 3.66
N LYS A 99 23.75 -2.66 4.78
CA LYS A 99 24.34 -3.36 5.92
C LYS A 99 24.78 -4.79 5.58
N LYS A 100 24.00 -5.50 4.74
CA LYS A 100 24.39 -6.80 4.20
C LYS A 100 25.58 -6.67 3.23
N LEU A 101 25.60 -5.69 2.33
CA LEU A 101 26.71 -5.44 1.42
C LEU A 101 28.02 -5.11 2.15
N GLU A 102 27.94 -4.37 3.26
CA GLU A 102 29.10 -4.07 4.10
C GLU A 102 29.68 -5.33 4.76
N THR A 103 28.83 -6.31 5.07
CA THR A 103 29.25 -7.61 5.59
C THR A 103 29.95 -8.47 4.52
N PHE A 104 29.61 -8.30 3.23
CA PHE A 104 30.24 -9.01 2.10
C PHE A 104 31.46 -8.28 1.53
N LYS A 105 31.67 -7.00 1.85
CA LYS A 105 32.84 -6.20 1.49
C LYS A 105 34.20 -6.87 1.79
N PRO A 106 34.43 -7.55 2.93
CA PRO A 106 35.71 -8.23 3.19
C PRO A 106 35.96 -9.41 2.24
N SER A 107 34.92 -10.10 1.77
CA SER A 107 35.08 -11.23 0.83
C SER A 107 35.51 -10.78 -0.56
N ALA A 108 35.17 -9.55 -0.97
CA ALA A 108 35.56 -9.00 -2.26
C ALA A 108 37.09 -8.89 -2.44
N GLN A 109 37.83 -8.60 -1.36
CA GLN A 109 39.30 -8.52 -1.43
C GLN A 109 39.93 -9.90 -1.68
N SER A 110 39.42 -10.95 -1.04
CA SER A 110 39.89 -12.32 -1.27
C SER A 110 39.66 -12.78 -2.72
N PHE A 111 38.56 -12.40 -3.35
CA PHE A 111 38.31 -12.68 -4.77
C PHE A 111 39.28 -11.93 -5.69
N LEU A 112 39.60 -10.67 -5.37
CA LEU A 112 40.58 -9.90 -6.14
C LEU A 112 41.98 -10.50 -6.05
N ASP A 113 42.39 -10.99 -4.87
CA ASP A 113 43.67 -11.68 -4.70
C ASP A 113 43.73 -12.97 -5.52
N MET A 114 42.64 -13.76 -5.53
CA MET A 114 42.56 -14.99 -6.33
C MET A 114 42.62 -14.70 -7.84
N LEU A 115 41.99 -13.62 -8.29
CA LEU A 115 42.06 -13.18 -9.69
C LEU A 115 43.47 -12.69 -10.07
N ASN A 116 44.16 -12.04 -9.15
CA ASN A 116 45.54 -11.60 -9.35
C ASN A 116 46.49 -12.80 -9.46
N ASP A 117 46.33 -13.80 -8.60
CA ASP A 117 47.07 -15.07 -8.67
C ASP A 117 46.81 -15.82 -9.98
N THR A 118 45.57 -15.79 -10.46
CA THR A 118 45.21 -16.43 -11.74
C THR A 118 45.87 -15.71 -12.92
N ARG A 119 45.91 -14.37 -12.90
CA ARG A 119 46.63 -13.58 -13.91
C ARG A 119 48.13 -13.89 -13.91
N LYS A 120 48.73 -14.04 -12.73
CA LYS A 120 50.14 -14.39 -12.58
C LYS A 120 50.41 -15.79 -13.15
N ARG A 121 49.60 -16.78 -12.79
CA ARG A 121 49.68 -18.16 -13.31
C ARG A 121 49.58 -18.23 -14.83
N MET A 122 48.65 -17.48 -15.43
CA MET A 122 48.52 -17.43 -16.90
C MET A 122 49.80 -16.89 -17.57
N ARG A 123 50.43 -15.89 -16.98
CA ARG A 123 51.68 -15.33 -17.50
C ARG A 123 52.85 -16.31 -17.36
N ASP A 124 52.93 -17.01 -16.24
CA ASP A 124 53.97 -18.01 -15.98
C ASP A 124 53.83 -19.22 -16.93
N LEU A 125 52.60 -19.69 -17.17
CA LEU A 125 52.30 -20.74 -18.15
C LEU A 125 52.66 -20.34 -19.59
N HIS A 126 52.39 -19.09 -19.97
CA HIS A 126 52.76 -18.60 -21.30
C HIS A 126 54.29 -18.53 -21.45
N ASN A 127 54.98 -17.97 -20.45
CA ASN A 127 56.43 -17.92 -20.44
C ASN A 127 57.06 -19.33 -20.45
N GLU A 128 56.49 -20.32 -19.74
CA GLU A 128 56.97 -21.70 -19.75
C GLU A 128 56.73 -22.37 -21.11
N GLY A 129 55.58 -22.11 -21.75
CA GLY A 129 55.29 -22.53 -23.12
C GLY A 129 56.27 -21.96 -24.14
N ASP A 130 56.60 -20.67 -24.04
CA ASP A 130 57.57 -20.01 -24.92
C ASP A 130 58.99 -20.57 -24.71
N ASN A 131 59.40 -20.81 -23.46
CA ASN A 131 60.69 -21.43 -23.15
C ASN A 131 60.77 -22.90 -23.61
N CYS A 132 59.66 -23.64 -23.59
CA CYS A 132 59.58 -25.01 -24.10
C CYS A 132 59.62 -25.05 -25.63
N ALA A 133 59.01 -24.07 -26.31
CA ALA A 133 59.10 -23.92 -27.75
C ALA A 133 60.53 -23.56 -28.20
N ILE A 134 61.20 -22.63 -27.50
CA ILE A 134 62.59 -22.23 -27.79
C ILE A 134 63.56 -23.41 -27.58
N LYS A 135 63.41 -24.18 -26.49
CA LYS A 135 64.24 -25.37 -26.25
C LYS A 135 64.03 -26.48 -27.29
N ARG A 136 62.90 -26.50 -28.01
CA ARG A 136 62.60 -27.50 -29.04
C ARG A 136 63.16 -27.12 -30.42
N THR A 137 63.49 -25.85 -30.64
CA THR A 137 64.12 -25.36 -31.88
C THR A 137 65.65 -25.44 -31.86
N ASP A 138 66.25 -25.70 -30.69
CA ASP A 138 67.70 -25.80 -30.49
C ASP A 138 68.23 -27.27 -30.46
N LEU A 139 67.42 -28.25 -30.89
CA LEU A 139 67.79 -29.67 -31.06
C LEU A 139 67.67 -30.08 -32.54
#